data_AF-A0A356T599-F1
#
_entry.id   AF-A0A356T599-F1
#
_cell.length_a   1.000
_cell.length_b   1.000
_cell.length_c   1.000
_cell.angle_alpha   90.00
_cell.angle_beta   90.00
_cell.angle_gamma   90.00
#
_symmetry.space_group_name_H-M   'P 1'
#
loop_
_entity.id
_entity.type
_entity.pdbx_description
1 polymer ?
#
loop_
_entity_poly.entity_id
_entity_poly.type
_entity_poly.pdbx_seq_one_letter_code
_entity_poly.pdbx_strand_id
1 'polypeptide(L)'
;MNGHCNDPGEASMGFDCDDSAADVFPMAAETICTDFRDNDCDGLVDFRDTVDCGGLFDADGDGYCPDGRDGNGDGSCVDPGEDAEPGDCDDTNASINPGAMEVCTNGDVDDDCDGAASLMDADCAGYIDTDGDSFCFVGPDMDRDGFCISPGEDTGDGDCDETSTAINPAAVENCTDGIDNDCDGSTDAADRGECDEYRDIDGDGWCIVGEDLNGDGDCSDAREQGPTGEAPPVRDAEGRIIDPGTEADPTRYPGAPENCVDGKDNDLDGMIDESTFCTRELDEDGDGWCRLGQDLNGDGDCLDEGENIAASDCNDGDPEIHPDAMERCREWVDADCDGAFMTVDADCHFLIDEDGDRVCGMGVDDNGDGDCLDDGEDRFGVDCDETMTSVNSRAREICDDDIDNNCDGEIDYDDASCRCEMDAQCDDGDPCTTDTCGGGACTYAPSCVDGGVSDGGVTAPTGDDCNCAAVGARRDSPSGWLLGVLALGLVLRRRRR
;
A
#
# COMPACT_ATOMS: atom_id res chain seq x y z
N MET A 1 54.60 -69.36 -2.58
CA MET A 1 55.89 -69.36 -3.31
C MET A 1 57.05 -69.50 -2.32
N ASN A 2 58.21 -70.01 -2.76
CA ASN A 2 59.44 -70.18 -1.96
C ASN A 2 60.33 -68.92 -1.94
N GLY A 3 59.90 -67.83 -2.59
CA GLY A 3 60.64 -66.56 -2.69
C GLY A 3 61.74 -66.55 -3.76
N HIS A 4 61.72 -67.49 -4.71
CA HIS A 4 62.71 -67.58 -5.78
C HIS A 4 62.05 -67.55 -7.15
N CYS A 5 62.23 -66.48 -7.94
CA CYS A 5 61.64 -66.31 -9.28
C CYS A 5 62.33 -67.13 -10.39
N ASN A 6 62.82 -68.33 -10.07
CA ASN A 6 63.62 -69.17 -10.97
C ASN A 6 62.97 -70.53 -11.25
N ASP A 7 61.78 -70.81 -10.70
CA ASP A 7 61.12 -72.10 -10.92
C ASP A 7 60.45 -72.14 -12.31
N PRO A 8 60.41 -73.31 -12.99
CA PRO A 8 59.81 -73.43 -14.32
C PRO A 8 58.33 -73.04 -14.33
N GLY A 9 58.00 -71.94 -15.01
CA GLY A 9 56.65 -71.39 -15.12
C GLY A 9 56.46 -70.00 -14.50
N GLU A 10 57.38 -69.58 -13.62
CA GLU A 10 57.26 -68.30 -12.86
C GLU A 10 57.75 -67.06 -13.64
N ALA A 11 58.53 -67.22 -14.72
CA ALA A 11 59.11 -66.10 -15.47
C ALA A 11 58.21 -65.51 -16.59
N SER A 12 56.88 -65.67 -16.50
CA SER A 12 55.97 -65.47 -17.64
C SER A 12 55.04 -64.25 -17.54
N MET A 13 55.04 -63.52 -16.41
CA MET A 13 53.97 -62.55 -16.07
C MET A 13 54.50 -61.13 -15.73
N GLY A 14 55.65 -60.72 -16.25
CA GLY A 14 56.29 -59.44 -15.91
C GLY A 14 57.36 -59.58 -14.82
N PHE A 15 58.07 -58.49 -14.53
CA PHE A 15 59.09 -58.44 -13.48
C PHE A 15 58.63 -57.47 -12.38
N ASP A 16 58.79 -57.88 -11.12
CA ASP A 16 58.66 -57.00 -9.96
C ASP A 16 59.63 -55.81 -10.10
N CYS A 17 59.07 -54.60 -10.09
CA CYS A 17 59.79 -53.35 -10.29
C CYS A 17 60.32 -52.75 -8.97
N ASP A 18 59.87 -53.24 -7.81
CA ASP A 18 60.42 -52.92 -6.48
C ASP A 18 60.40 -54.15 -5.55
N ASP A 19 61.44 -55.01 -5.67
CA ASP A 19 61.68 -56.21 -4.83
C ASP A 19 61.63 -55.94 -3.30
N SER A 20 61.62 -54.68 -2.85
CA SER A 20 61.55 -54.30 -1.43
C SER A 20 60.14 -54.00 -0.93
N ALA A 21 59.17 -53.85 -1.83
CA ALA A 21 57.77 -53.53 -1.56
C ALA A 21 56.89 -54.74 -1.92
N ALA A 22 56.13 -55.26 -0.94
CA ALA A 22 55.35 -56.48 -1.15
C ALA A 22 54.03 -56.24 -1.92
N ASP A 23 53.66 -54.97 -2.04
CA ASP A 23 52.49 -54.39 -2.69
C ASP A 23 52.78 -53.91 -4.11
N VAL A 24 54.05 -53.93 -4.55
CA VAL A 24 54.46 -53.55 -5.90
C VAL A 24 54.75 -54.82 -6.71
N PHE A 25 53.92 -55.14 -7.70
CA PHE A 25 54.12 -56.31 -8.57
C PHE A 25 53.27 -56.25 -9.84
N PRO A 26 53.67 -56.95 -10.93
CA PRO A 26 52.88 -57.05 -12.15
C PRO A 26 51.40 -57.39 -11.93
N MET A 27 50.48 -56.57 -12.46
CA MET A 27 49.02 -56.70 -12.33
C MET A 27 48.48 -56.49 -10.90
N ALA A 28 49.23 -55.83 -10.01
CA ALA A 28 48.61 -55.23 -8.84
C ALA A 28 47.57 -54.17 -9.28
N ALA A 29 46.65 -53.79 -8.42
CA ALA A 29 45.82 -52.62 -8.69
C ALA A 29 46.56 -51.38 -8.18
N GLU A 30 46.63 -50.30 -8.97
CA GLU A 30 47.16 -49.02 -8.50
C GLU A 30 46.16 -48.35 -7.56
N THR A 31 46.08 -48.87 -6.34
CA THR A 31 45.14 -48.41 -5.30
C THR A 31 45.54 -47.11 -4.62
N ILE A 32 46.74 -46.58 -4.91
CA ILE A 32 47.26 -45.34 -4.35
C ILE A 32 47.83 -44.52 -5.49
N CYS A 33 47.07 -43.53 -5.96
CA CYS A 33 47.39 -42.72 -7.13
C CYS A 33 48.16 -41.42 -6.80
N THR A 34 48.89 -41.39 -5.68
CA THR A 34 49.60 -40.20 -5.17
C THR A 34 50.97 -40.48 -4.56
N ASP A 35 51.44 -41.73 -4.59
CA ASP A 35 52.66 -42.15 -3.88
C ASP A 35 53.93 -42.15 -4.74
N PHE A 36 53.81 -41.80 -6.02
CA PHE A 36 54.87 -41.75 -7.02
C PHE A 36 55.50 -43.11 -7.31
N ARG A 37 54.73 -44.19 -7.15
CA ARG A 37 55.15 -45.56 -7.43
C ARG A 37 54.33 -46.17 -8.55
N ASP A 38 55.02 -46.91 -9.41
CA ASP A 38 54.46 -47.82 -10.40
C ASP A 38 54.10 -49.10 -9.63
N ASN A 39 52.87 -49.17 -9.11
CA ASN A 39 52.49 -50.21 -8.16
C ASN A 39 52.18 -51.53 -8.88
N ASP A 40 51.79 -51.48 -10.14
CA ASP A 40 51.46 -52.64 -10.96
C ASP A 40 52.55 -53.00 -12.00
N CYS A 41 53.66 -52.27 -12.03
CA CYS A 41 54.82 -52.47 -12.88
C CYS A 41 54.54 -52.41 -14.39
N ASP A 42 53.56 -51.62 -14.83
CA ASP A 42 53.20 -51.46 -16.24
C ASP A 42 54.02 -50.36 -16.97
N GLY A 43 54.73 -49.53 -16.19
CA GLY A 43 55.57 -48.44 -16.65
C GLY A 43 54.95 -47.04 -16.58
N LEU A 44 53.74 -46.92 -16.05
CA LEU A 44 53.07 -45.68 -15.68
C LEU A 44 53.13 -45.48 -14.15
N VAL A 45 52.80 -44.29 -13.68
CA VAL A 45 52.90 -43.92 -12.26
C VAL A 45 51.80 -42.91 -11.97
N ASP A 46 50.98 -43.17 -10.96
CA ASP A 46 49.95 -42.27 -10.44
C ASP A 46 49.12 -41.63 -11.58
N PHE A 47 49.00 -40.29 -11.60
CA PHE A 47 48.31 -39.47 -12.59
C PHE A 47 48.72 -39.67 -14.06
N ARG A 48 49.82 -40.38 -14.34
CA ARG A 48 50.19 -40.74 -15.71
C ARG A 48 49.61 -42.08 -16.13
N ASP A 49 49.12 -42.85 -15.18
CA ASP A 49 48.31 -44.02 -15.39
C ASP A 49 46.83 -43.63 -15.43
N THR A 50 46.38 -43.23 -16.62
CA THR A 50 44.96 -42.93 -16.85
C THR A 50 44.10 -44.19 -16.92
N VAL A 51 44.71 -45.39 -16.94
CA VAL A 51 43.98 -46.66 -17.02
C VAL A 51 43.56 -47.09 -15.63
N ASP A 52 44.44 -46.97 -14.65
CA ASP A 52 44.19 -47.40 -13.27
C ASP A 52 43.79 -46.25 -12.33
N CYS A 53 44.23 -45.02 -12.59
CA CYS A 53 43.92 -43.83 -11.78
C CYS A 53 42.97 -42.84 -12.47
N GLY A 54 42.42 -43.17 -13.65
CA GLY A 54 41.64 -42.24 -14.47
C GLY A 54 40.41 -41.65 -13.79
N GLY A 55 39.69 -42.43 -12.97
CA GLY A 55 38.43 -42.00 -12.33
C GLY A 55 38.59 -41.05 -11.13
N LEU A 56 39.83 -40.72 -10.75
CA LEU A 56 40.14 -39.90 -9.57
C LEU A 56 40.58 -38.48 -9.93
N PHE A 57 40.44 -38.09 -11.19
CA PHE A 57 40.79 -36.76 -11.68
C PHE A 57 39.57 -36.12 -12.33
N ASP A 58 39.44 -34.83 -12.10
CA ASP A 58 38.41 -33.98 -12.72
C ASP A 58 38.98 -33.47 -14.05
N ALA A 59 38.61 -34.14 -15.15
CA ALA A 59 39.19 -33.90 -16.46
C ALA A 59 38.54 -32.74 -17.21
N ASP A 60 37.29 -32.39 -16.90
CA ASP A 60 36.56 -31.29 -17.53
C ASP A 60 36.44 -30.02 -16.67
N GLY A 61 36.78 -30.11 -15.39
CA GLY A 61 36.93 -29.00 -14.45
C GLY A 61 35.65 -28.58 -13.76
N ASP A 62 34.68 -29.46 -13.57
CA ASP A 62 33.39 -29.15 -12.92
C ASP A 62 33.35 -29.42 -11.41
N GLY A 63 34.42 -29.99 -10.85
CA GLY A 63 34.56 -30.33 -9.45
C GLY A 63 34.06 -31.73 -9.08
N TYR A 64 33.77 -32.58 -10.05
CA TYR A 64 33.49 -34.00 -9.87
C TYR A 64 34.53 -34.84 -10.62
N CYS A 65 34.78 -36.05 -10.10
CA CYS A 65 35.55 -37.07 -10.81
C CYS A 65 34.64 -38.30 -10.98
N PRO A 66 34.93 -39.24 -11.89
CA PRO A 66 34.12 -40.45 -12.05
C PRO A 66 33.89 -41.26 -10.78
N ASP A 67 34.85 -41.23 -9.85
CA ASP A 67 34.79 -41.95 -8.58
C ASP A 67 34.69 -41.01 -7.36
N GLY A 68 34.26 -39.75 -7.52
CA GLY A 68 34.16 -38.84 -6.38
C GLY A 68 33.83 -37.38 -6.67
N ARG A 69 34.07 -36.53 -5.67
CA ARG A 69 33.85 -35.09 -5.74
C ARG A 69 35.08 -34.33 -5.24
N ASP A 70 35.62 -33.45 -6.06
CA ASP A 70 36.75 -32.57 -5.71
C ASP A 70 36.27 -31.48 -4.75
N GLY A 71 36.41 -31.74 -3.46
CA GLY A 71 35.97 -30.86 -2.40
C GLY A 71 36.89 -29.68 -2.17
N ASN A 72 38.16 -29.81 -2.56
CA ASN A 72 39.22 -28.85 -2.26
C ASN A 72 39.60 -27.96 -3.48
N GLY A 73 39.15 -28.34 -4.68
CA GLY A 73 39.37 -27.66 -5.96
C GLY A 73 40.78 -27.81 -6.53
N ASP A 74 41.48 -28.90 -6.22
CA ASP A 74 42.83 -29.18 -6.71
C ASP A 74 42.90 -30.06 -7.96
N GLY A 75 41.73 -30.49 -8.45
CA GLY A 75 41.52 -31.28 -9.67
C GLY A 75 41.64 -32.78 -9.45
N SER A 76 41.51 -33.28 -8.22
CA SER A 76 41.59 -34.70 -7.91
C SER A 76 40.71 -35.11 -6.73
N CYS A 77 40.10 -36.29 -6.81
CA CYS A 77 39.23 -36.86 -5.78
C CYS A 77 39.95 -37.91 -4.92
N VAL A 78 41.26 -37.73 -4.70
CA VAL A 78 42.13 -38.68 -3.96
C VAL A 78 42.21 -38.39 -2.46
N ASP A 79 41.73 -37.23 -2.01
CA ASP A 79 41.80 -36.89 -0.60
C ASP A 79 40.79 -37.72 0.23
N PRO A 80 41.10 -37.98 1.50
CA PRO A 80 40.22 -38.78 2.36
C PRO A 80 38.80 -38.21 2.44
N GLY A 81 37.83 -38.94 1.88
CA GLY A 81 36.42 -38.57 1.89
C GLY A 81 35.92 -37.88 0.62
N GLU A 82 36.76 -37.75 -0.40
CA GLU A 82 36.36 -37.26 -1.73
C GLU A 82 35.96 -38.41 -2.68
N ASP A 83 36.36 -39.64 -2.38
CA ASP A 83 36.15 -40.88 -3.17
C ASP A 83 34.87 -41.67 -2.80
N ALA A 84 33.87 -41.01 -2.19
CA ALA A 84 32.74 -41.68 -1.53
C ALA A 84 31.33 -41.22 -1.95
N GLU A 85 31.24 -40.23 -2.84
CA GLU A 85 29.97 -39.66 -3.35
C GLU A 85 29.65 -40.23 -4.74
N PRO A 86 28.42 -40.05 -5.27
CA PRO A 86 28.17 -40.27 -6.69
C PRO A 86 29.19 -39.46 -7.49
N GLY A 87 29.85 -40.13 -8.44
CA GLY A 87 30.86 -39.52 -9.29
C GLY A 87 30.30 -39.14 -10.65
N ASP A 88 31.13 -38.45 -11.41
CA ASP A 88 30.81 -37.95 -12.74
C ASP A 88 30.59 -39.10 -13.75
N CYS A 89 29.44 -39.08 -14.41
CA CYS A 89 29.07 -40.04 -15.44
C CYS A 89 29.60 -39.67 -16.84
N ASP A 90 30.01 -38.41 -17.08
CA ASP A 90 30.72 -37.96 -18.29
C ASP A 90 31.78 -36.88 -17.96
N ASP A 91 32.92 -37.34 -17.44
CA ASP A 91 34.17 -36.58 -17.14
C ASP A 91 34.88 -36.00 -18.38
N THR A 92 34.14 -35.75 -19.44
CA THR A 92 34.58 -34.96 -20.60
C THR A 92 33.68 -33.76 -20.87
N ASN A 93 32.62 -33.59 -20.08
CA ASN A 93 31.59 -32.58 -20.26
C ASN A 93 31.12 -32.02 -18.91
N ALA A 94 31.72 -30.88 -18.53
CA ALA A 94 31.45 -30.14 -17.29
C ALA A 94 30.00 -29.67 -17.04
N SER A 95 29.06 -30.00 -17.94
CA SER A 95 27.62 -29.78 -17.76
C SER A 95 26.87 -31.04 -17.32
N ILE A 96 27.53 -32.20 -17.28
CA ILE A 96 26.99 -33.49 -16.85
C ILE A 96 27.74 -33.85 -15.57
N ASN A 97 27.06 -33.81 -14.43
CA ASN A 97 27.64 -34.17 -13.13
C ASN A 97 26.54 -34.24 -12.05
N PRO A 98 26.83 -34.86 -10.89
CA PRO A 98 25.92 -34.94 -9.74
C PRO A 98 25.32 -33.63 -9.20
N GLY A 99 25.81 -32.47 -9.65
CA GLY A 99 25.28 -31.15 -9.27
C GLY A 99 24.56 -30.42 -10.40
N ALA A 100 24.44 -31.02 -11.59
CA ALA A 100 23.73 -30.45 -12.72
C ALA A 100 22.21 -30.54 -12.51
N MET A 101 21.45 -29.88 -13.40
CA MET A 101 20.00 -30.05 -13.51
C MET A 101 19.73 -30.89 -14.74
N GLU A 102 18.79 -31.82 -14.63
CA GLU A 102 18.42 -32.69 -15.74
C GLU A 102 17.86 -31.89 -16.94
N VAL A 103 18.34 -32.16 -18.15
CA VAL A 103 17.87 -31.52 -19.37
C VAL A 103 16.93 -32.47 -20.12
N CYS A 104 15.65 -32.40 -19.78
CA CYS A 104 14.59 -33.31 -20.28
C CYS A 104 14.45 -33.42 -21.81
N THR A 105 15.01 -32.48 -22.58
CA THR A 105 14.89 -32.39 -24.04
C THR A 105 16.11 -32.87 -24.82
N ASN A 106 17.19 -33.29 -24.15
CA ASN A 106 18.46 -33.64 -24.81
C ASN A 106 18.60 -35.14 -25.18
N GLY A 107 17.59 -35.97 -24.92
CA GLY A 107 17.54 -37.38 -25.31
C GLY A 107 17.79 -38.31 -24.11
N ASP A 108 18.48 -39.44 -24.30
CA ASP A 108 18.74 -40.41 -23.22
C ASP A 108 20.02 -40.07 -22.42
N VAL A 109 20.27 -38.78 -22.15
CA VAL A 109 21.43 -38.32 -21.36
C VAL A 109 20.97 -38.19 -19.91
N ASP A 110 21.82 -38.65 -18.98
CA ASP A 110 21.67 -38.51 -17.53
C ASP A 110 22.60 -37.33 -17.16
N ASP A 111 22.06 -36.11 -17.10
CA ASP A 111 22.87 -34.91 -16.90
C ASP A 111 23.28 -34.75 -15.43
N ASP A 112 22.45 -35.21 -14.49
CA ASP A 112 22.71 -35.11 -13.05
C ASP A 112 23.30 -36.39 -12.42
N CYS A 113 23.62 -37.38 -13.24
CA CYS A 113 24.27 -38.65 -12.85
C CYS A 113 23.54 -39.41 -11.72
N ASP A 114 22.22 -39.26 -11.58
CA ASP A 114 21.43 -39.93 -10.55
C ASP A 114 21.00 -41.36 -10.96
N GLY A 115 21.20 -41.70 -12.24
CA GLY A 115 20.90 -42.99 -12.85
C GLY A 115 19.55 -43.07 -13.58
N ALA A 116 18.79 -41.99 -13.64
CA ALA A 116 17.69 -41.76 -14.58
C ALA A 116 18.13 -40.80 -15.69
N ALA A 117 17.32 -40.67 -16.74
CA ALA A 117 17.66 -39.85 -17.90
C ALA A 117 16.38 -39.32 -18.53
N SER A 118 16.38 -38.03 -18.88
CA SER A 118 15.29 -37.29 -19.51
C SER A 118 13.93 -37.63 -18.90
N LEU A 119 12.95 -38.06 -19.68
CA LEU A 119 11.56 -38.25 -19.23
C LEU A 119 11.37 -39.37 -18.21
N MET A 120 12.39 -40.20 -17.97
CA MET A 120 12.36 -41.19 -16.89
C MET A 120 12.86 -40.63 -15.56
N ASP A 121 13.44 -39.42 -15.59
CA ASP A 121 13.93 -38.69 -14.44
C ASP A 121 12.77 -38.04 -13.65
N ALA A 122 12.93 -37.98 -12.33
CA ALA A 122 11.96 -37.32 -11.46
C ALA A 122 11.93 -35.80 -11.65
N ASP A 123 13.06 -35.19 -12.03
CA ASP A 123 13.18 -33.76 -12.30
C ASP A 123 12.44 -33.35 -13.58
N CYS A 124 12.13 -34.31 -14.44
CA CYS A 124 11.38 -34.12 -15.67
C CYS A 124 9.86 -34.37 -15.55
N ALA A 125 9.33 -34.53 -14.33
CA ALA A 125 7.91 -34.82 -14.10
C ALA A 125 6.97 -33.81 -14.79
N GLY A 126 7.30 -32.52 -14.77
CA GLY A 126 6.47 -31.46 -15.36
C GLY A 126 6.35 -31.48 -16.89
N TYR A 127 7.11 -32.33 -17.57
CA TYR A 127 7.04 -32.55 -19.02
C TYR A 127 6.09 -33.69 -19.41
N ILE A 128 5.42 -34.32 -18.44
CA ILE A 128 4.56 -35.49 -18.66
C ILE A 128 3.11 -35.11 -18.37
N ASP A 129 2.25 -35.31 -19.38
CA ASP A 129 0.80 -35.18 -19.21
C ASP A 129 0.31 -36.39 -18.37
N THR A 130 0.12 -36.15 -17.08
CA THR A 130 -0.12 -37.21 -16.08
C THR A 130 -1.58 -37.62 -16.02
N ASP A 131 -2.51 -36.71 -16.27
CA ASP A 131 -3.94 -36.97 -16.18
C ASP A 131 -4.63 -37.20 -17.55
N GLY A 132 -3.95 -36.86 -18.64
CA GLY A 132 -4.34 -37.11 -20.02
C GLY A 132 -5.23 -36.03 -20.63
N ASP A 133 -5.16 -34.79 -20.17
CA ASP A 133 -5.97 -33.68 -20.68
C ASP A 133 -5.31 -32.88 -21.84
N SER A 134 -4.12 -33.29 -22.26
CA SER A 134 -3.28 -32.64 -23.27
C SER A 134 -2.55 -31.38 -22.79
N PHE A 135 -2.33 -31.21 -21.50
CA PHE A 135 -1.42 -30.24 -20.92
C PHE A 135 -0.45 -30.92 -19.95
N CYS A 136 0.78 -30.41 -19.90
CA CYS A 136 1.73 -30.69 -18.84
C CYS A 136 1.97 -29.40 -18.05
N PHE A 137 2.65 -29.48 -16.91
CA PHE A 137 3.01 -28.30 -16.13
C PHE A 137 3.78 -27.22 -16.94
N VAL A 138 4.59 -27.64 -17.92
CA VAL A 138 5.40 -26.71 -18.73
C VAL A 138 4.67 -26.11 -19.95
N GLY A 139 3.49 -26.61 -20.30
CA GLY A 139 2.74 -26.16 -21.47
C GLY A 139 1.89 -27.25 -22.14
N PRO A 140 1.35 -27.00 -23.34
CA PRO A 140 0.41 -27.91 -24.00
C PRO A 140 1.07 -29.08 -24.73
N ASP A 141 0.50 -30.28 -24.62
CA ASP A 141 0.81 -31.44 -25.46
C ASP A 141 0.03 -31.35 -26.79
N MET A 142 0.66 -30.74 -27.80
CA MET A 142 0.00 -30.43 -29.06
C MET A 142 -0.16 -31.65 -29.97
N ASP A 143 0.75 -32.62 -29.89
CA ASP A 143 0.72 -33.83 -30.71
C ASP A 143 0.09 -35.06 -30.03
N ARG A 144 -0.19 -34.95 -28.73
CA ARG A 144 -0.91 -35.91 -27.88
C ARG A 144 -0.17 -37.23 -27.70
N ASP A 145 1.15 -37.16 -27.59
CA ASP A 145 1.98 -38.33 -27.30
C ASP A 145 2.24 -38.54 -25.79
N GLY A 146 1.76 -37.62 -24.95
CA GLY A 146 1.87 -37.61 -23.50
C GLY A 146 3.06 -36.82 -22.97
N PHE A 147 3.80 -36.11 -23.81
CA PHE A 147 5.02 -35.41 -23.42
C PHE A 147 5.12 -33.99 -24.02
N CYS A 148 5.38 -32.99 -23.20
CA CYS A 148 5.49 -31.59 -23.62
C CYS A 148 6.93 -31.16 -23.97
N ILE A 149 7.63 -31.99 -24.74
CA ILE A 149 9.06 -31.75 -25.10
C ILE A 149 9.25 -31.34 -26.57
N SER A 150 8.21 -31.39 -27.40
CA SER A 150 8.38 -31.00 -28.80
C SER A 150 8.52 -29.48 -28.93
N PRO A 151 9.16 -28.99 -30.00
CA PRO A 151 9.38 -27.55 -30.16
C PRO A 151 8.07 -26.74 -30.09
N GLY A 152 7.92 -25.94 -29.03
CA GLY A 152 6.76 -25.08 -28.78
C GLY A 152 5.71 -25.66 -27.81
N GLU A 153 5.94 -26.83 -27.25
CA GLU A 153 5.09 -27.46 -26.22
C GLU A 153 5.55 -27.12 -24.80
N ASP A 154 6.83 -26.79 -24.62
CA ASP A 154 7.43 -26.26 -23.39
C ASP A 154 7.27 -24.73 -23.26
N THR A 155 6.22 -24.19 -23.88
CA THR A 155 5.97 -22.75 -23.94
C THR A 155 4.49 -22.44 -23.72
N GLY A 156 4.22 -21.47 -22.86
CA GLY A 156 2.87 -20.99 -22.58
C GLY A 156 2.48 -21.24 -21.13
N ASP A 157 1.20 -21.05 -20.84
CA ASP A 157 0.60 -21.43 -19.57
C ASP A 157 0.44 -22.96 -19.58
N GLY A 158 0.81 -23.60 -18.48
CA GLY A 158 0.77 -25.05 -18.31
C GLY A 158 -0.28 -25.47 -17.30
N ASP A 159 -0.44 -26.78 -17.15
CA ASP A 159 -1.36 -27.37 -16.20
C ASP A 159 -0.95 -27.07 -14.75
N CYS A 160 -1.87 -26.48 -13.99
CA CYS A 160 -1.70 -26.13 -12.59
C CYS A 160 -2.14 -27.24 -11.61
N ASP A 161 -2.83 -28.29 -12.08
CA ASP A 161 -3.12 -29.53 -11.34
C ASP A 161 -3.02 -30.77 -12.25
N GLU A 162 -1.81 -31.34 -12.34
CA GLU A 162 -1.45 -32.54 -13.12
C GLU A 162 -2.19 -33.85 -12.71
N THR A 163 -3.18 -33.75 -11.82
CA THR A 163 -4.00 -34.87 -11.36
C THR A 163 -5.46 -34.77 -11.75
N SER A 164 -5.88 -33.65 -12.36
CA SER A 164 -7.28 -33.31 -12.61
C SER A 164 -7.50 -32.76 -14.03
N THR A 165 -8.06 -33.60 -14.89
CA THR A 165 -8.35 -33.25 -16.30
C THR A 165 -9.36 -32.11 -16.51
N ALA A 166 -9.86 -31.53 -15.43
CA ALA A 166 -10.79 -30.41 -15.41
C ALA A 166 -10.09 -29.07 -15.11
N ILE A 167 -8.82 -29.09 -14.73
CA ILE A 167 -8.01 -27.92 -14.37
C ILE A 167 -6.88 -27.87 -15.39
N ASN A 168 -6.93 -26.92 -16.32
CA ASN A 168 -5.91 -26.71 -17.34
C ASN A 168 -6.17 -25.39 -18.10
N PRO A 169 -5.18 -24.85 -18.84
CA PRO A 169 -5.32 -23.63 -19.64
C PRO A 169 -6.44 -23.55 -20.69
N ALA A 170 -7.17 -24.65 -20.94
CA ALA A 170 -8.32 -24.68 -21.85
C ALA A 170 -9.64 -25.01 -21.15
N ALA A 171 -9.64 -25.13 -19.82
CA ALA A 171 -10.83 -25.25 -19.01
C ALA A 171 -11.63 -23.93 -19.04
N VAL A 172 -12.85 -23.99 -18.50
CA VAL A 172 -13.67 -22.80 -18.24
C VAL A 172 -13.68 -22.65 -16.74
N GLU A 173 -13.53 -21.43 -16.26
CA GLU A 173 -13.52 -21.17 -14.82
C GLU A 173 -14.87 -21.54 -14.19
N ASN A 174 -14.81 -22.35 -13.12
CA ASN A 174 -15.93 -22.57 -12.24
C ASN A 174 -15.90 -21.53 -11.14
N CYS A 175 -16.71 -20.50 -11.31
CA CYS A 175 -16.70 -19.29 -10.49
C CYS A 175 -17.14 -19.44 -9.03
N THR A 176 -17.08 -20.63 -8.43
CA THR A 176 -17.70 -20.95 -7.13
C THR A 176 -16.96 -21.99 -6.29
N ASP A 177 -15.84 -22.54 -6.78
CA ASP A 177 -15.18 -23.68 -6.12
C ASP A 177 -13.83 -23.37 -5.48
N GLY A 178 -13.34 -22.13 -5.60
CA GLY A 178 -12.08 -21.70 -4.99
C GLY A 178 -10.85 -22.20 -5.71
N ILE A 179 -10.98 -22.65 -6.97
CA ILE A 179 -9.89 -23.24 -7.75
C ILE A 179 -9.78 -22.51 -9.09
N ASP A 180 -8.58 -22.01 -9.39
CA ASP A 180 -8.17 -21.58 -10.74
C ASP A 180 -8.22 -22.78 -11.69
N ASN A 181 -9.34 -22.96 -12.39
CA ASN A 181 -9.54 -24.09 -13.28
C ASN A 181 -8.88 -23.86 -14.64
N ASP A 182 -8.83 -22.62 -15.11
CA ASP A 182 -8.23 -22.28 -16.40
C ASP A 182 -6.74 -21.88 -16.31
N CYS A 183 -6.15 -22.00 -15.12
CA CYS A 183 -4.73 -21.78 -14.84
C CYS A 183 -4.21 -20.39 -15.31
N ASP A 184 -5.07 -19.37 -15.31
CA ASP A 184 -4.71 -18.01 -15.73
C ASP A 184 -4.12 -17.15 -14.58
N GLY A 185 -4.17 -17.70 -13.35
CA GLY A 185 -3.69 -17.08 -12.12
C GLY A 185 -4.76 -16.30 -11.34
N SER A 186 -6.01 -16.31 -11.81
CA SER A 186 -7.19 -15.77 -11.15
C SER A 186 -8.06 -16.90 -10.60
N THR A 187 -9.00 -16.60 -9.71
CA THR A 187 -9.89 -17.61 -9.14
C THR A 187 -11.25 -16.99 -8.90
N ASP A 188 -12.31 -17.72 -9.25
CA ASP A 188 -13.70 -17.31 -9.02
C ASP A 188 -13.99 -15.85 -9.43
N ALA A 189 -14.64 -15.03 -8.60
CA ALA A 189 -14.99 -13.65 -8.95
C ALA A 189 -13.78 -12.71 -9.20
N ALA A 190 -12.57 -13.14 -8.81
CA ALA A 190 -11.35 -12.42 -9.16
C ALA A 190 -10.98 -12.59 -10.64
N ASP A 191 -11.47 -13.64 -11.31
CA ASP A 191 -11.33 -13.85 -12.75
C ASP A 191 -12.23 -12.88 -13.54
N ARG A 192 -11.56 -11.89 -14.15
CA ARG A 192 -12.22 -10.80 -14.86
C ARG A 192 -12.50 -11.17 -16.30
N GLY A 193 -13.78 -11.35 -16.60
CA GLY A 193 -14.28 -11.59 -17.95
C GLY A 193 -14.96 -12.94 -18.09
N GLU A 194 -14.59 -13.91 -17.23
CA GLU A 194 -15.28 -15.20 -17.12
C GLU A 194 -16.31 -15.18 -15.98
N CYS A 195 -15.94 -14.62 -14.82
CA CYS A 195 -16.73 -14.65 -13.59
C CYS A 195 -17.28 -13.30 -13.13
N ASP A 196 -17.44 -12.34 -14.06
CA ASP A 196 -17.92 -10.98 -13.76
C ASP A 196 -19.32 -10.96 -13.08
N GLU A 197 -20.12 -12.02 -13.20
CA GLU A 197 -21.46 -12.13 -12.62
C GLU A 197 -21.48 -12.33 -11.09
N TYR A 198 -20.35 -12.71 -10.50
CA TYR A 198 -20.16 -12.89 -9.05
C TYR A 198 -19.42 -11.72 -8.40
N ARG A 199 -19.17 -10.62 -9.12
CA ARG A 199 -18.48 -9.45 -8.56
C ARG A 199 -19.47 -8.35 -8.22
N ASP A 200 -19.40 -7.85 -6.99
CA ASP A 200 -20.13 -6.65 -6.57
C ASP A 200 -19.32 -5.42 -6.99
N ILE A 201 -19.74 -4.82 -8.11
CA ILE A 201 -18.99 -3.74 -8.75
C ILE A 201 -19.33 -2.37 -8.16
N ASP A 202 -20.54 -2.19 -7.64
CA ASP A 202 -21.02 -0.95 -7.04
C ASP A 202 -21.03 -0.92 -5.51
N GLY A 203 -20.78 -2.05 -4.86
CA GLY A 203 -20.62 -2.14 -3.41
C GLY A 203 -21.95 -2.04 -2.66
N ASP A 204 -23.05 -2.47 -3.27
CA ASP A 204 -24.38 -2.47 -2.65
C ASP A 204 -24.70 -3.77 -1.89
N GLY A 205 -23.79 -4.74 -1.93
CA GLY A 205 -23.94 -6.05 -1.32
C GLY A 205 -24.62 -7.08 -2.22
N TRP A 206 -24.84 -6.79 -3.51
CA TRP A 206 -25.50 -7.69 -4.45
C TRP A 206 -24.74 -7.85 -5.76
N CYS A 207 -24.56 -9.10 -6.19
CA CYS A 207 -24.04 -9.41 -7.52
C CYS A 207 -25.16 -9.80 -8.48
N ILE A 208 -24.83 -10.02 -9.76
CA ILE A 208 -25.80 -10.59 -10.72
C ILE A 208 -26.29 -11.94 -10.20
N VAL A 209 -25.37 -12.72 -9.62
CA VAL A 209 -25.64 -14.01 -8.99
C VAL A 209 -25.08 -13.98 -7.56
N GLY A 210 -25.97 -13.86 -6.58
CA GLY A 210 -25.63 -13.94 -5.15
C GLY A 210 -25.72 -12.62 -4.38
N GLU A 211 -25.42 -12.70 -3.08
CA GLU A 211 -25.37 -11.59 -2.12
C GLU A 211 -23.97 -11.56 -1.49
N ASP A 212 -23.29 -10.41 -1.51
CA ASP A 212 -22.03 -10.24 -0.79
C ASP A 212 -22.37 -10.01 0.70
N LEU A 213 -22.36 -11.10 1.47
CA LEU A 213 -22.75 -11.08 2.88
C LEU A 213 -21.63 -10.57 3.78
N ASN A 214 -20.41 -10.47 3.25
CA ASN A 214 -19.21 -10.29 4.03
C ASN A 214 -18.48 -8.97 3.71
N GLY A 215 -18.85 -8.30 2.62
CA GLY A 215 -18.40 -6.98 2.18
C GLY A 215 -17.06 -7.00 1.46
N ASP A 216 -16.63 -8.11 0.88
CA ASP A 216 -15.36 -8.23 0.15
C ASP A 216 -15.48 -8.01 -1.36
N GLY A 217 -16.69 -7.77 -1.86
CA GLY A 217 -16.97 -7.50 -3.26
C GLY A 217 -17.09 -8.75 -4.14
N ASP A 218 -17.21 -9.92 -3.52
CA ASP A 218 -17.26 -11.24 -4.15
C ASP A 218 -18.50 -11.99 -3.65
N CYS A 219 -19.36 -12.49 -4.56
CA CYS A 219 -20.54 -13.29 -4.25
C CYS A 219 -20.38 -14.78 -4.59
N SER A 220 -19.17 -15.20 -4.98
CA SER A 220 -18.86 -16.59 -5.33
C SER A 220 -18.75 -17.51 -4.12
N ASP A 221 -18.71 -16.95 -2.92
CA ASP A 221 -18.52 -17.70 -1.69
C ASP A 221 -19.63 -18.74 -1.45
N ALA A 222 -19.26 -19.89 -0.88
CA ALA A 222 -20.19 -21.01 -0.68
C ALA A 222 -21.41 -20.67 0.20
N ARG A 223 -21.38 -19.56 0.96
CA ARG A 223 -22.50 -19.08 1.80
C ARG A 223 -23.40 -18.07 1.08
N GLU A 224 -22.96 -17.57 -0.06
CA GLU A 224 -23.53 -16.41 -0.76
C GLU A 224 -24.33 -16.85 -2.00
N GLN A 225 -24.10 -18.06 -2.49
CA GLN A 225 -24.83 -18.67 -3.61
C GLN A 225 -26.27 -19.16 -3.28
N GLY A 226 -26.82 -18.80 -2.12
CA GLY A 226 -28.14 -19.21 -1.67
C GLY A 226 -28.33 -20.74 -1.50
N PRO A 227 -29.50 -21.19 -1.01
CA PRO A 227 -29.75 -22.60 -0.68
C PRO A 227 -29.86 -23.55 -1.90
N THR A 228 -29.74 -23.03 -3.12
CA THR A 228 -29.75 -23.82 -4.37
C THR A 228 -28.43 -23.79 -5.14
N GLY A 229 -27.40 -23.05 -4.67
CA GLY A 229 -26.09 -22.98 -5.36
C GLY A 229 -26.09 -22.15 -6.65
N GLU A 230 -27.19 -21.45 -6.92
CA GLU A 230 -27.35 -20.46 -7.99
C GLU A 230 -28.52 -19.60 -7.51
N ALA A 231 -28.25 -18.44 -6.91
CA ALA A 231 -29.30 -17.44 -6.77
C ALA A 231 -29.72 -17.06 -8.20
N PRO A 232 -31.01 -17.17 -8.59
CA PRO A 232 -31.40 -16.83 -9.95
C PRO A 232 -31.02 -15.38 -10.24
N PRO A 233 -30.50 -15.08 -11.45
CA PRO A 233 -30.06 -13.73 -11.77
C PRO A 233 -31.19 -12.74 -11.54
N VAL A 234 -30.87 -11.61 -10.93
CA VAL A 234 -31.82 -10.54 -10.65
C VAL A 234 -32.44 -10.08 -11.97
N ARG A 235 -33.77 -9.91 -12.03
CA ARG A 235 -34.50 -9.59 -13.26
C ARG A 235 -35.42 -8.41 -13.07
N ASP A 236 -35.52 -7.55 -14.09
CA ASP A 236 -36.48 -6.46 -14.12
C ASP A 236 -37.93 -6.95 -14.36
N ALA A 237 -38.88 -6.01 -14.31
CA ALA A 237 -40.29 -6.24 -14.61
C ALA A 237 -40.54 -6.89 -15.99
N GLU A 238 -39.64 -6.67 -16.95
CA GLU A 238 -39.68 -7.25 -18.29
C GLU A 238 -38.99 -8.63 -18.39
N GLY A 239 -38.40 -9.12 -17.30
CA GLY A 239 -37.67 -10.38 -17.21
C GLY A 239 -36.25 -10.34 -17.80
N ARG A 240 -35.73 -9.15 -18.12
CA ARG A 240 -34.32 -8.95 -18.50
C ARG A 240 -33.47 -9.09 -17.25
N ILE A 241 -32.30 -9.71 -17.39
CA ILE A 241 -31.33 -9.78 -16.30
C ILE A 241 -30.92 -8.33 -16.02
N ILE A 242 -31.20 -7.87 -14.79
CA ILE A 242 -30.58 -6.65 -14.28
C ILE A 242 -29.19 -7.08 -13.89
N ASP A 243 -28.23 -6.40 -14.48
CA ASP A 243 -26.83 -6.51 -14.16
C ASP A 243 -26.57 -5.39 -13.13
N PRO A 244 -26.70 -5.64 -11.81
CA PRO A 244 -26.30 -4.66 -10.80
C PRO A 244 -24.88 -4.15 -11.08
N GLY A 245 -24.01 -5.02 -11.60
CA GLY A 245 -22.62 -4.71 -11.89
C GLY A 245 -22.32 -3.79 -13.10
N THR A 246 -23.22 -3.57 -14.07
CA THR A 246 -22.93 -2.67 -15.22
C THR A 246 -23.61 -1.31 -15.19
N GLU A 247 -24.63 -1.10 -14.35
CA GLU A 247 -25.20 0.24 -14.14
C GLU A 247 -24.56 0.98 -12.95
N ALA A 248 -23.67 0.32 -12.19
CA ALA A 248 -22.90 0.91 -11.09
C ALA A 248 -23.75 1.79 -10.16
N ASP A 249 -24.98 1.35 -9.89
CA ASP A 249 -26.01 2.15 -9.25
C ASP A 249 -26.41 1.45 -7.96
N PRO A 250 -25.69 1.73 -6.86
CA PRO A 250 -25.84 1.01 -5.59
C PRO A 250 -27.18 1.28 -4.89
N THR A 251 -28.06 2.01 -5.56
CA THR A 251 -29.44 2.26 -5.13
C THR A 251 -30.43 1.25 -5.71
N ARG A 252 -29.98 0.26 -6.51
CA ARG A 252 -30.86 -0.67 -7.25
C ARG A 252 -30.57 -2.15 -6.95
N TYR A 253 -31.23 -2.69 -5.93
CA TYR A 253 -31.12 -4.09 -5.51
C TYR A 253 -32.46 -4.63 -4.98
N PRO A 254 -32.67 -5.96 -4.95
CA PRO A 254 -33.93 -6.55 -4.50
C PRO A 254 -34.31 -6.10 -3.08
N GLY A 255 -35.44 -5.40 -2.95
CA GLY A 255 -35.94 -4.89 -1.67
C GLY A 255 -35.22 -3.64 -1.14
N ALA A 256 -34.49 -2.92 -2.01
CA ALA A 256 -33.95 -1.60 -1.70
C ALA A 256 -35.05 -0.60 -1.28
N PRO A 257 -34.71 0.45 -0.51
CA PRO A 257 -35.61 1.58 -0.34
C PRO A 257 -35.84 2.31 -1.66
N GLU A 258 -37.11 2.54 -2.01
CA GLU A 258 -37.50 3.32 -3.21
C GLU A 258 -37.10 4.80 -3.12
N ASN A 259 -36.47 5.30 -4.18
CA ASN A 259 -36.17 6.72 -4.36
C ASN A 259 -37.29 7.39 -5.16
N CYS A 260 -38.19 8.06 -4.46
CA CYS A 260 -39.48 8.53 -4.98
C CYS A 260 -39.45 9.59 -6.11
N VAL A 261 -38.29 10.00 -6.64
CA VAL A 261 -38.18 11.05 -7.67
C VAL A 261 -37.13 10.76 -8.75
N ASP A 262 -36.39 9.65 -8.67
CA ASP A 262 -35.31 9.39 -9.62
C ASP A 262 -35.76 8.65 -10.88
N GLY A 263 -37.02 8.17 -10.90
CA GLY A 263 -37.60 7.51 -12.06
C GLY A 263 -37.07 6.09 -12.27
N LYS A 264 -36.46 5.49 -11.24
CA LYS A 264 -35.92 4.14 -11.25
C LYS A 264 -36.83 3.23 -10.41
N ASP A 265 -36.69 1.94 -10.71
CA ASP A 265 -37.20 0.85 -9.88
C ASP A 265 -35.99 0.44 -9.04
N ASN A 266 -35.91 0.93 -7.80
CA ASN A 266 -34.80 0.72 -6.89
C ASN A 266 -34.90 -0.67 -6.26
N ASP A 267 -36.10 -1.10 -5.88
CA ASP A 267 -36.34 -2.35 -5.17
C ASP A 267 -36.53 -3.59 -6.07
N LEU A 268 -36.58 -3.35 -7.38
CA LEU A 268 -36.68 -4.35 -8.46
C LEU A 268 -37.98 -5.16 -8.43
N ASP A 269 -39.05 -4.60 -7.86
CA ASP A 269 -40.37 -5.24 -7.81
C ASP A 269 -41.22 -4.99 -9.08
N GLY A 270 -40.72 -4.13 -9.97
CA GLY A 270 -41.31 -3.79 -11.25
C GLY A 270 -42.28 -2.62 -11.21
N MET A 271 -42.30 -1.88 -10.11
CA MET A 271 -42.94 -0.57 -10.00
C MET A 271 -41.83 0.51 -10.00
N ILE A 272 -42.19 1.73 -10.43
CA ILE A 272 -41.25 2.86 -10.50
C ILE A 272 -41.84 3.94 -9.61
N ASP A 273 -41.03 4.45 -8.67
CA ASP A 273 -41.37 5.51 -7.73
C ASP A 273 -42.72 5.28 -7.01
N GLU A 274 -43.06 4.04 -6.63
CA GLU A 274 -44.43 3.74 -6.23
C GLU A 274 -44.83 4.13 -4.80
N SER A 275 -46.05 4.67 -4.74
CA SER A 275 -46.71 5.25 -3.57
C SER A 275 -46.91 4.34 -2.35
N THR A 276 -46.53 3.06 -2.38
CA THR A 276 -46.77 2.15 -1.23
C THR A 276 -45.72 2.35 -0.13
N PHE A 277 -44.52 2.81 -0.48
CA PHE A 277 -43.48 3.29 0.44
C PHE A 277 -43.33 4.83 0.43
N CYS A 278 -43.72 5.50 -0.66
CA CYS A 278 -43.70 6.97 -0.78
C CYS A 278 -44.93 7.68 -0.15
N THR A 279 -45.48 7.20 0.98
CA THR A 279 -46.63 7.84 1.64
C THR A 279 -46.24 8.95 2.64
N ARG A 280 -45.45 9.95 2.23
CA ARG A 280 -45.13 11.10 3.11
C ARG A 280 -45.02 12.41 2.33
N GLU A 281 -46.09 12.74 1.61
CA GLU A 281 -46.32 14.06 0.99
C GLU A 281 -46.71 15.14 2.03
N LEU A 282 -46.87 14.74 3.30
CA LEU A 282 -47.39 15.57 4.38
C LEU A 282 -46.35 15.80 5.48
N ASP A 283 -46.15 17.06 5.83
CA ASP A 283 -45.41 17.53 7.02
C ASP A 283 -46.11 16.99 8.28
N GLU A 284 -45.61 15.88 8.82
CA GLU A 284 -46.25 15.09 9.87
C GLU A 284 -46.00 15.68 11.27
N ASP A 285 -44.89 16.40 11.47
CA ASP A 285 -44.54 17.03 12.73
C ASP A 285 -44.78 18.56 12.79
N GLY A 286 -45.02 19.19 11.63
CA GLY A 286 -45.43 20.57 11.47
C GLY A 286 -44.28 21.57 11.46
N ASP A 287 -43.07 21.15 11.07
CA ASP A 287 -41.87 22.00 11.04
C ASP A 287 -41.65 22.75 9.72
N GLY A 288 -42.49 22.49 8.71
CA GLY A 288 -42.41 23.08 7.38
C GLY A 288 -41.51 22.31 6.41
N TRP A 289 -41.10 21.10 6.77
CA TRP A 289 -40.34 20.18 5.94
C TRP A 289 -41.09 18.85 5.86
N CYS A 290 -40.94 18.18 4.72
CA CYS A 290 -41.41 16.82 4.54
C CYS A 290 -40.21 15.97 4.14
N ARG A 291 -40.38 14.65 4.16
CA ARG A 291 -39.39 13.70 3.58
C ARG A 291 -38.91 14.09 2.18
N LEU A 292 -39.80 14.67 1.37
CA LEU A 292 -39.59 14.94 -0.05
C LEU A 292 -39.91 16.39 -0.44
N GLY A 293 -39.65 17.34 0.46
CA GLY A 293 -39.70 18.75 0.12
C GLY A 293 -39.68 19.67 1.33
N GLN A 294 -39.74 20.96 1.07
CA GLN A 294 -40.03 21.98 2.07
C GLN A 294 -41.39 22.60 1.76
N ASP A 295 -42.27 22.69 2.75
CA ASP A 295 -43.56 23.37 2.67
C ASP A 295 -43.40 24.89 2.96
N LEU A 296 -43.25 25.65 1.88
CA LEU A 296 -43.13 27.11 1.88
C LEU A 296 -44.49 27.81 2.04
N ASN A 297 -45.60 27.12 1.76
CA ASN A 297 -46.93 27.73 1.74
C ASN A 297 -47.76 27.44 3.01
N GLY A 298 -47.33 26.46 3.81
CA GLY A 298 -47.84 26.13 5.13
C GLY A 298 -49.16 25.37 5.10
N ASP A 299 -49.47 24.66 4.02
CA ASP A 299 -50.67 23.82 3.92
C ASP A 299 -50.42 22.34 4.22
N GLY A 300 -49.16 22.01 4.49
CA GLY A 300 -48.68 20.68 4.82
C GLY A 300 -48.40 19.80 3.61
N ASP A 301 -48.47 20.31 2.36
CA ASP A 301 -48.15 19.56 1.14
C ASP A 301 -46.86 20.09 0.48
N CYS A 302 -45.81 19.27 0.49
CA CYS A 302 -44.50 19.68 -0.01
C CYS A 302 -44.30 19.49 -1.53
N LEU A 303 -45.33 19.08 -2.29
CA LEU A 303 -45.24 18.82 -3.74
C LEU A 303 -46.00 19.84 -4.60
N ASP A 304 -46.48 20.91 -4.00
CA ASP A 304 -47.18 21.97 -4.70
C ASP A 304 -46.29 22.74 -5.72
N GLU A 305 -46.93 23.34 -6.73
CA GLU A 305 -46.22 24.13 -7.75
C GLU A 305 -45.59 25.38 -7.12
N GLY A 306 -44.28 25.31 -6.85
CA GLY A 306 -43.51 26.40 -6.24
C GLY A 306 -42.75 26.01 -4.97
N GLU A 307 -42.97 24.79 -4.48
CA GLU A 307 -42.28 24.22 -3.32
C GLU A 307 -40.85 23.77 -3.63
N ASN A 308 -40.02 23.68 -2.59
CA ASN A 308 -38.64 23.22 -2.72
C ASN A 308 -38.56 21.70 -2.62
N ILE A 309 -38.77 21.01 -3.74
CA ILE A 309 -38.73 19.54 -3.84
C ILE A 309 -37.32 18.93 -3.68
N ALA A 310 -36.28 19.75 -3.56
CA ALA A 310 -34.89 19.29 -3.38
C ALA A 310 -34.45 19.31 -1.90
N ALA A 311 -35.28 19.87 -1.04
CA ALA A 311 -35.13 19.79 0.40
C ALA A 311 -35.75 18.48 0.90
N SER A 312 -35.14 17.84 1.89
CA SER A 312 -35.68 16.63 2.50
C SER A 312 -35.43 16.66 3.99
N ASP A 313 -36.50 16.54 4.77
CA ASP A 313 -36.39 16.27 6.19
C ASP A 313 -36.16 14.76 6.42
N CYS A 314 -35.09 14.47 7.14
CA CYS A 314 -34.61 13.15 7.45
C CYS A 314 -35.44 12.45 8.54
N ASN A 315 -36.22 13.19 9.33
CA ASN A 315 -37.15 12.68 10.34
C ASN A 315 -38.40 13.58 10.63
N ASP A 316 -39.34 13.60 9.69
CA ASP A 316 -40.74 14.16 9.73
C ASP A 316 -41.64 13.66 10.89
N GLY A 317 -41.08 12.93 11.85
CA GLY A 317 -41.74 12.58 13.10
C GLY A 317 -41.23 13.39 14.29
N ASP A 318 -40.25 14.26 14.08
CA ASP A 318 -39.56 15.03 15.11
C ASP A 318 -39.26 16.46 14.60
N PRO A 319 -40.01 17.48 15.03
CA PRO A 319 -39.92 18.84 14.50
C PRO A 319 -38.65 19.59 14.92
N GLU A 320 -37.72 18.90 15.59
CA GLU A 320 -36.39 19.39 15.92
C GLU A 320 -35.31 18.82 14.98
N ILE A 321 -35.68 18.02 13.97
CA ILE A 321 -34.79 17.42 12.97
C ILE A 321 -35.25 17.85 11.58
N HIS A 322 -34.51 18.77 10.96
CA HIS A 322 -34.82 19.30 9.64
C HIS A 322 -33.64 20.13 9.08
N PRO A 323 -33.55 20.41 7.77
CA PRO A 323 -32.43 21.13 7.18
C PRO A 323 -32.02 22.49 7.75
N ASP A 324 -32.93 23.19 8.43
CA ASP A 324 -32.63 24.47 9.11
C ASP A 324 -32.31 24.31 10.62
N ALA A 325 -32.14 23.09 11.13
CA ALA A 325 -31.85 22.84 12.53
C ALA A 325 -30.36 23.12 12.84
N MET A 326 -30.01 23.10 14.12
CA MET A 326 -28.62 23.15 14.57
C MET A 326 -28.22 21.74 14.98
N GLU A 327 -27.04 21.30 14.56
CA GLU A 327 -26.60 19.93 14.82
C GLU A 327 -26.51 19.60 16.31
N ARG A 328 -26.90 18.37 16.64
CA ARG A 328 -26.81 17.84 18.00
C ARG A 328 -25.52 17.07 18.19
N CYS A 329 -24.41 17.80 18.29
CA CYS A 329 -23.04 17.25 18.35
C CYS A 329 -22.72 16.20 19.44
N ARG A 330 -23.65 15.88 20.35
CA ARG A 330 -23.50 14.84 21.40
C ARG A 330 -24.46 13.67 21.23
N GLU A 331 -25.32 13.72 20.22
CA GLU A 331 -26.30 12.69 19.89
C GLU A 331 -25.90 12.10 18.53
N TRP A 332 -26.11 10.80 18.34
CA TRP A 332 -25.88 10.15 17.04
C TRP A 332 -27.08 10.41 16.11
N VAL A 333 -27.40 11.69 15.93
CA VAL A 333 -28.59 12.17 15.25
C VAL A 333 -28.16 13.34 14.39
N ASP A 334 -28.22 13.13 13.07
CA ASP A 334 -28.14 14.17 12.05
C ASP A 334 -29.40 15.04 12.18
N ALA A 335 -29.27 16.17 12.88
CA ALA A 335 -30.39 17.04 13.20
C ALA A 335 -30.68 18.02 12.07
N ASP A 336 -29.68 18.42 11.29
CA ASP A 336 -29.82 19.35 10.17
C ASP A 336 -29.84 18.67 8.78
N CYS A 337 -29.95 17.34 8.75
CA CYS A 337 -30.16 16.52 7.56
C CYS A 337 -29.15 16.76 6.43
N ASP A 338 -27.92 17.17 6.76
CA ASP A 338 -26.85 17.42 5.79
C ASP A 338 -26.03 16.14 5.49
N GLY A 339 -26.30 15.06 6.24
CA GLY A 339 -25.68 13.75 6.12
C GLY A 339 -24.42 13.58 6.98
N ALA A 340 -24.00 14.61 7.70
CA ALA A 340 -23.01 14.53 8.75
C ALA A 340 -23.69 14.41 10.12
N PHE A 341 -22.92 13.97 11.12
CA PHE A 341 -23.37 13.92 12.50
C PHE A 341 -22.14 13.98 13.41
N MET A 342 -22.34 14.45 14.66
CA MET A 342 -21.26 14.58 15.64
C MET A 342 -20.06 15.40 15.10
N THR A 343 -18.82 15.09 15.48
CA THR A 343 -17.61 15.84 15.08
C THR A 343 -17.25 15.76 13.60
N VAL A 344 -17.95 14.95 12.81
CA VAL A 344 -17.78 14.95 11.34
C VAL A 344 -18.53 16.12 10.71
N ASP A 345 -19.53 16.64 11.41
CA ASP A 345 -20.35 17.76 11.00
C ASP A 345 -19.60 19.09 11.13
N ALA A 346 -19.73 19.93 10.11
CA ALA A 346 -19.13 21.26 10.08
C ALA A 346 -19.68 22.16 11.21
N ASP A 347 -20.93 21.95 11.62
CA ASP A 347 -21.56 22.67 12.71
C ASP A 347 -20.98 22.27 14.08
N CYS A 348 -20.30 21.13 14.17
CA CYS A 348 -19.65 20.64 15.39
C CYS A 348 -18.15 20.92 15.45
N HIS A 349 -17.60 21.63 14.47
CA HIS A 349 -16.16 21.90 14.37
C HIS A 349 -15.58 22.66 15.57
N PHE A 350 -16.40 23.40 16.32
CA PHE A 350 -15.99 24.09 17.56
C PHE A 350 -15.78 23.14 18.76
N LEU A 351 -15.97 21.83 18.58
CA LEU A 351 -15.80 20.79 19.60
C LEU A 351 -14.60 19.88 19.33
N ILE A 352 -13.78 20.22 18.34
CA ILE A 352 -12.60 19.47 17.89
C ILE A 352 -11.37 20.32 18.19
N ASP A 353 -10.35 19.73 18.79
CA ASP A 353 -9.04 20.37 19.00
C ASP A 353 -8.22 20.29 17.69
N GLU A 354 -8.43 21.25 16.77
CA GLU A 354 -7.81 21.22 15.43
C GLU A 354 -6.30 21.53 15.49
N ASP A 355 -5.85 22.39 16.41
CA ASP A 355 -4.46 22.80 16.52
C ASP A 355 -3.61 21.95 17.49
N GLY A 356 -4.25 21.10 18.29
CA GLY A 356 -3.63 20.14 19.19
C GLY A 356 -3.18 20.74 20.53
N ASP A 357 -3.76 21.86 20.97
CA ASP A 357 -3.42 22.52 22.23
C ASP A 357 -4.16 21.99 23.48
N ARG A 358 -5.10 21.04 23.26
CA ARG A 358 -5.98 20.39 24.23
C ARG A 358 -7.07 21.26 24.82
N VAL A 359 -7.52 22.25 24.06
CA VAL A 359 -8.69 23.07 24.35
C VAL A 359 -9.51 23.15 23.06
N CYS A 360 -10.82 23.02 23.17
CA CYS A 360 -11.71 23.28 22.04
C CYS A 360 -12.58 24.49 22.35
N GLY A 361 -13.37 24.93 21.38
CA GLY A 361 -14.27 26.07 21.46
C GLY A 361 -15.27 25.95 22.60
N MET A 362 -15.59 24.73 22.99
CA MET A 362 -16.29 24.46 24.24
C MET A 362 -15.82 23.15 24.91
N GLY A 363 -14.68 23.21 25.60
CA GLY A 363 -14.22 22.09 26.43
C GLY A 363 -12.70 21.97 26.48
N VAL A 364 -12.23 20.84 26.97
CA VAL A 364 -10.81 20.49 27.07
C VAL A 364 -10.59 19.03 26.70
N ASP A 365 -9.76 18.76 25.70
CA ASP A 365 -9.36 17.40 25.30
C ASP A 365 -8.34 16.85 26.32
N ASP A 366 -8.82 16.21 27.39
CA ASP A 366 -7.97 15.67 28.45
C ASP A 366 -7.31 14.35 28.04
N ASN A 367 -7.96 13.58 27.16
CA ASN A 367 -7.54 12.25 26.76
C ASN A 367 -6.56 12.27 25.56
N GLY A 368 -6.52 13.37 24.81
CA GLY A 368 -5.67 13.64 23.65
C GLY A 368 -6.14 12.99 22.35
N ASP A 369 -7.42 12.71 22.19
CA ASP A 369 -7.99 12.08 20.98
C ASP A 369 -8.51 13.08 19.94
N GLY A 370 -8.52 14.37 20.27
CA GLY A 370 -8.85 15.46 19.37
C GLY A 370 -10.31 15.91 19.39
N ASP A 371 -11.18 15.35 20.25
CA ASP A 371 -12.51 15.92 20.50
C ASP A 371 -12.73 16.27 21.97
N CYS A 372 -13.64 17.21 22.24
CA CYS A 372 -14.02 17.64 23.59
C CYS A 372 -15.41 17.11 24.00
N LEU A 373 -15.86 15.99 23.40
CA LEU A 373 -17.20 15.43 23.63
C LEU A 373 -17.25 14.42 24.78
N ASP A 374 -16.09 14.01 25.25
CA ASP A 374 -15.93 12.94 26.21
C ASP A 374 -16.51 13.29 27.60
N ASP A 375 -16.94 12.27 28.33
CA ASP A 375 -17.63 12.43 29.63
C ASP A 375 -16.74 13.17 30.65
N GLY A 376 -17.02 14.46 30.86
CA GLY A 376 -16.31 15.33 31.79
C GLY A 376 -15.28 16.27 31.14
N GLU A 377 -15.18 16.29 29.82
CA GLU A 377 -14.35 17.22 29.02
C GLU A 377 -15.09 18.52 28.67
N ASP A 378 -16.40 18.58 28.92
CA ASP A 378 -17.28 19.75 28.81
C ASP A 378 -17.06 20.83 29.89
N ARG A 379 -15.86 20.88 30.45
CA ARG A 379 -15.47 21.74 31.58
C ARG A 379 -14.59 22.91 31.12
N PHE A 380 -14.60 23.99 31.90
CA PHE A 380 -13.91 25.27 31.63
C PHE A 380 -12.64 25.16 30.75
N GLY A 381 -12.82 25.55 29.49
CA GLY A 381 -11.86 25.71 28.42
C GLY A 381 -12.63 26.28 27.22
N VAL A 382 -12.22 27.44 26.72
CA VAL A 382 -12.70 28.02 25.47
C VAL A 382 -11.48 28.30 24.64
N ASP A 383 -11.40 27.66 23.49
CA ASP A 383 -10.58 28.10 22.38
C ASP A 383 -11.42 29.09 21.54
N CYS A 384 -10.84 30.23 21.17
CA CYS A 384 -11.52 31.22 20.34
C CYS A 384 -10.97 31.30 18.91
N ASP A 385 -9.92 30.53 18.60
CA ASP A 385 -9.37 30.27 17.26
C ASP A 385 -8.67 28.91 17.22
N GLU A 386 -9.43 27.86 16.87
CA GLU A 386 -8.99 26.44 16.78
C GLU A 386 -7.80 26.20 15.83
N THR A 387 -7.35 27.22 15.09
CA THR A 387 -6.22 27.09 14.16
C THR A 387 -4.90 27.56 14.78
N MET A 388 -4.93 28.08 16.01
CA MET A 388 -3.80 28.75 16.65
C MET A 388 -3.59 28.32 18.11
N THR A 389 -2.63 27.40 18.33
CA THR A 389 -2.28 26.86 19.67
C THR A 389 -1.91 27.88 20.76
N SER A 390 -1.75 29.15 20.37
CA SER A 390 -1.51 30.28 21.26
C SER A 390 -2.78 30.98 21.72
N VAL A 391 -3.96 30.58 21.24
CA VAL A 391 -5.24 31.27 21.44
C VAL A 391 -6.20 30.34 22.15
N ASN A 392 -6.18 30.35 23.48
CA ASN A 392 -7.16 29.61 24.27
C ASN A 392 -7.22 30.17 25.70
N SER A 393 -8.30 29.89 26.41
CA SER A 393 -8.53 30.33 27.79
C SER A 393 -7.47 29.95 28.84
N ARG A 394 -6.50 29.07 28.50
CA ARG A 394 -5.35 28.70 29.35
C ARG A 394 -4.05 29.36 28.90
N ALA A 395 -4.01 29.91 27.70
CA ALA A 395 -2.87 30.65 27.20
C ALA A 395 -2.70 31.94 28.01
N ARG A 396 -1.52 32.53 27.85
CA ARG A 396 -1.20 33.84 28.40
C ARG A 396 -1.19 34.82 27.24
N GLU A 397 -1.75 36.00 27.46
CA GLU A 397 -1.64 37.10 26.53
C GLU A 397 -0.20 37.38 26.09
N ILE A 398 -0.04 37.44 24.78
CA ILE A 398 1.15 37.86 24.06
C ILE A 398 0.93 39.32 23.68
N CYS A 399 1.61 40.22 24.37
CA CYS A 399 1.40 41.64 24.14
C CYS A 399 1.98 42.10 22.80
N ASP A 400 1.31 43.10 22.18
CA ASP A 400 1.64 43.72 20.90
C ASP A 400 1.44 42.80 19.67
N ASP A 401 0.49 41.85 19.72
CA ASP A 401 0.15 40.97 18.59
C ASP A 401 -1.27 41.16 18.02
N ASP A 402 -2.08 42.05 18.62
CA ASP A 402 -3.48 42.35 18.26
C ASP A 402 -4.44 41.13 18.37
N ILE A 403 -4.08 40.07 19.12
CA ILE A 403 -4.86 38.83 19.28
C ILE A 403 -5.25 38.64 20.75
N ASP A 404 -6.51 38.25 21.02
CA ASP A 404 -6.96 37.84 22.37
C ASP A 404 -6.49 36.41 22.62
N ASN A 405 -5.24 36.23 23.03
CA ASN A 405 -4.66 34.91 23.18
C ASN A 405 -5.32 34.11 24.30
N ASN A 406 -5.87 34.77 25.32
CA ASN A 406 -6.46 34.07 26.46
C ASN A 406 -8.00 34.05 26.49
N CYS A 407 -8.63 34.46 25.39
CA CYS A 407 -10.07 34.41 25.16
C CYS A 407 -10.90 35.04 26.30
N ASP A 408 -10.40 36.09 26.97
CA ASP A 408 -11.11 36.81 28.03
C ASP A 408 -11.88 38.05 27.53
N GLY A 409 -11.73 38.35 26.24
CA GLY A 409 -12.38 39.43 25.53
C GLY A 409 -11.61 40.75 25.53
N GLU A 410 -10.40 40.80 26.09
CA GLU A 410 -9.50 41.95 26.06
C GLU A 410 -8.23 41.61 25.27
N ILE A 411 -7.72 42.55 24.47
CA ILE A 411 -6.51 42.35 23.65
C ILE A 411 -5.35 43.20 24.19
N ASP A 412 -4.14 42.66 24.14
CA ASP A 412 -2.91 43.41 24.42
C ASP A 412 -2.99 44.25 25.72
N TYR A 413 -2.72 45.56 25.67
CA TYR A 413 -2.70 46.44 26.84
C TYR A 413 -4.07 46.74 27.46
N ASP A 414 -5.16 46.35 26.81
CA ASP A 414 -6.48 46.37 27.43
C ASP A 414 -6.61 45.20 28.45
N ASP A 415 -5.93 44.07 28.22
CA ASP A 415 -5.78 42.97 29.18
C ASP A 415 -4.87 43.36 30.36
N ALA A 416 -5.32 43.04 31.58
CA ALA A 416 -4.56 43.12 32.81
C ALA A 416 -3.21 42.35 32.80
N SER A 417 -3.11 41.25 32.06
CA SER A 417 -1.93 40.40 32.01
C SER A 417 -0.76 41.02 31.22
N CYS A 418 -1.07 41.98 30.33
CA CYS A 418 -0.14 42.76 29.52
C CYS A 418 0.15 44.16 30.07
N ARG A 419 -0.43 44.51 31.24
CA ARG A 419 -0.17 45.82 31.84
C ARG A 419 1.26 45.94 32.36
N CYS A 420 1.95 46.96 31.90
CA CYS A 420 3.26 47.31 32.43
C CYS A 420 3.12 47.97 33.82
N GLU A 421 4.06 47.69 34.72
CA GLU A 421 4.21 48.37 36.02
C GLU A 421 5.45 49.30 36.04
N MET A 422 6.41 49.05 35.15
CA MET A 422 7.64 49.83 35.02
C MET A 422 8.15 49.85 33.57
N ASP A 423 8.85 50.92 33.20
CA ASP A 423 9.39 51.16 31.85
C ASP A 423 10.21 49.98 31.30
N ALA A 424 10.94 49.25 32.17
CA ALA A 424 11.74 48.10 31.76
C ALA A 424 10.93 46.88 31.25
N GLN A 425 9.61 46.87 31.45
CA GLN A 425 8.71 45.84 30.92
C GLN A 425 8.22 46.16 29.51
N CYS A 426 8.55 47.34 28.99
CA CYS A 426 8.16 47.84 27.69
C CYS A 426 9.34 47.87 26.70
N ASP A 427 10.39 47.07 26.88
CA ASP A 427 11.54 47.08 25.96
C ASP A 427 11.13 46.41 24.63
N ASP A 428 10.91 47.18 23.57
CA ASP A 428 10.58 46.69 22.22
C ASP A 428 11.81 46.22 21.43
N GLY A 429 13.00 46.33 22.02
CA GLY A 429 14.26 45.99 21.38
C GLY A 429 14.71 46.99 20.31
N ASP A 430 14.02 48.11 20.11
CA ASP A 430 14.47 49.21 19.24
C ASP A 430 15.31 50.21 20.05
N PRO A 431 16.63 50.31 19.81
CA PRO A 431 17.47 51.27 20.52
C PRO A 431 17.17 52.74 20.19
N CYS A 432 16.30 53.02 19.20
CA CYS A 432 15.90 54.37 18.78
C CYS A 432 14.60 54.87 19.41
N THR A 433 13.95 54.08 20.26
CA THR A 433 12.77 54.46 21.04
C THR A 433 13.15 54.69 22.50
N THR A 434 12.28 55.37 23.23
CA THR A 434 12.27 55.48 24.69
C THR A 434 10.95 54.90 25.11
N ASP A 435 11.04 53.79 25.80
CA ASP A 435 9.87 52.99 26.12
C ASP A 435 9.43 53.36 27.52
N THR A 436 8.22 53.87 27.62
CA THR A 436 7.67 54.34 28.88
C THR A 436 6.37 53.63 29.18
N CYS A 437 6.27 53.15 30.41
CA CYS A 437 5.06 52.57 30.95
C CYS A 437 4.16 53.69 31.49
N GLY A 438 3.06 53.96 30.79
CA GLY A 438 2.11 55.02 31.12
C GLY A 438 0.71 54.47 31.36
N GLY A 439 0.26 54.49 32.62
CA GLY A 439 -1.11 54.09 32.95
C GLY A 439 -1.43 52.60 32.72
N GLY A 440 -0.42 51.75 32.68
CA GLY A 440 -0.54 50.32 32.39
C GLY A 440 -0.25 49.94 30.93
N ALA A 441 -0.10 50.90 30.03
CA ALA A 441 0.24 50.64 28.62
C ALA A 441 1.66 51.09 28.29
N CYS A 442 2.35 50.33 27.44
CA CYS A 442 3.64 50.72 26.90
C CYS A 442 3.48 51.80 25.83
N THR A 443 4.38 52.78 25.85
CA THR A 443 4.43 53.84 24.85
C THR A 443 5.86 54.03 24.38
N TYR A 444 6.06 53.90 23.07
CA TYR A 444 7.36 53.92 22.42
C TYR A 444 7.57 55.29 21.74
N ALA A 445 8.35 56.16 22.37
CA ALA A 445 8.59 57.52 21.87
C ALA A 445 9.98 57.62 21.22
N PRO A 446 10.14 58.19 20.01
CA PRO A 446 11.44 58.31 19.37
C PRO A 446 12.46 59.05 20.23
N SER A 447 13.62 58.43 20.48
CA SER A 447 14.67 58.96 21.35
C SER A 447 15.76 59.66 20.52
N CYS A 448 15.70 61.00 20.44
CA CYS A 448 16.76 61.80 19.81
C CYS A 448 17.42 62.67 20.90
N VAL A 449 18.53 62.23 21.49
CA VAL A 449 19.31 63.03 22.46
C VAL A 449 20.68 63.41 21.89
N ASP A 450 20.76 64.65 21.42
CA ASP A 450 21.98 65.34 20.96
C ASP A 450 22.94 65.59 22.15
N GLY A 451 24.23 65.34 21.95
CA GLY A 451 25.19 65.09 23.03
C GLY A 451 25.48 66.24 24.01
N GLY A 452 25.53 65.91 25.31
CA GLY A 452 26.23 66.71 26.33
C GLY A 452 25.88 66.44 27.81
N VAL A 453 26.56 65.46 28.44
CA VAL A 453 27.00 65.28 29.87
C VAL A 453 26.07 65.82 31.00
N SER A 454 25.65 65.14 32.08
CA SER A 454 26.09 64.02 32.95
C SER A 454 24.87 63.61 33.82
N ASP A 455 24.68 62.41 34.36
CA ASP A 455 25.46 61.82 35.46
C ASP A 455 24.96 60.37 35.72
N GLY A 456 25.88 59.41 35.91
CA GLY A 456 25.56 58.00 36.21
C GLY A 456 25.91 57.02 35.09
N GLY A 457 27.20 56.67 34.99
CA GLY A 457 27.75 55.91 33.88
C GLY A 457 27.23 54.48 33.70
N VAL A 458 26.77 54.19 32.47
CA VAL A 458 27.11 52.98 31.69
C VAL A 458 27.36 53.47 30.26
N THR A 459 28.42 53.00 29.63
CA THR A 459 28.82 53.36 28.26
C THR A 459 27.83 52.78 27.25
N ALA A 460 27.11 53.62 26.51
CA ALA A 460 26.42 53.21 25.30
C ALA A 460 27.45 52.72 24.25
N PRO A 461 27.16 51.64 23.49
CA PRO A 461 27.93 51.33 22.31
C PRO A 461 27.65 52.41 21.26
N THR A 462 28.72 52.95 20.70
CA THR A 462 28.71 53.97 19.65
C THR A 462 28.05 53.44 18.38
N GLY A 463 27.05 54.16 17.85
CA GLY A 463 26.51 53.95 16.51
C GLY A 463 25.43 54.97 16.18
N ASP A 464 25.78 55.97 15.37
CA ASP A 464 24.85 56.94 14.78
C ASP A 464 23.90 56.21 13.80
N ASP A 465 22.67 55.85 14.19
CA ASP A 465 21.66 55.34 13.22
C ASP A 465 20.20 55.78 13.47
N CYS A 466 19.90 56.50 14.55
CA CYS A 466 18.60 57.19 14.68
C CYS A 466 18.71 58.53 13.94
N ASN A 467 18.42 58.54 12.63
CA ASN A 467 18.66 59.62 11.67
C ASN A 467 17.87 60.94 11.96
N CYS A 468 18.14 61.61 13.08
CA CYS A 468 17.44 62.82 13.53
C CYS A 468 18.07 64.10 12.92
N ALA A 469 17.40 64.76 11.97
CA ALA A 469 17.86 66.03 11.39
C ALA A 469 17.50 67.25 12.28
N ALA A 470 18.48 68.07 12.65
CA ALA A 470 18.33 69.21 13.56
C ALA A 470 17.48 70.39 13.01
N VAL A 471 16.56 70.90 13.83
CA VAL A 471 15.73 72.08 13.58
C VAL A 471 16.57 73.36 13.76
N GLY A 472 16.89 74.10 12.68
CA GLY A 472 17.39 75.48 12.84
C GLY A 472 18.22 76.18 11.75
N ALA A 473 18.51 75.57 10.59
CA ALA A 473 19.18 76.32 9.51
C ALA A 473 18.18 77.16 8.69
N ARG A 474 18.15 78.48 8.91
CA ARG A 474 17.39 79.41 8.03
C ARG A 474 18.11 79.59 6.69
N ARG A 475 17.36 79.54 5.57
CA ARG A 475 17.38 80.55 4.49
C ARG A 475 16.27 80.32 3.46
N ASP A 476 15.32 81.27 3.48
CA ASP A 476 14.68 81.94 2.35
C ASP A 476 13.91 81.15 1.26
N SER A 477 12.57 81.29 1.30
CA SER A 477 11.66 81.33 0.14
C SER A 477 12.20 82.26 -0.97
N PRO A 478 11.86 82.11 -2.29
CA PRO A 478 10.46 81.91 -2.72
C PRO A 478 10.18 81.17 -4.06
N SER A 479 8.89 80.82 -4.20
CA SER A 479 8.04 80.90 -5.41
C SER A 479 8.37 80.13 -6.70
N GLY A 480 7.46 79.20 -7.02
CA GLY A 480 6.57 79.37 -8.18
C GLY A 480 6.84 78.50 -9.42
N TRP A 481 5.71 78.12 -10.04
CA TRP A 481 5.50 77.54 -11.40
C TRP A 481 5.58 76.00 -11.48
N LEU A 482 4.45 75.30 -11.67
CA LEU A 482 3.54 75.16 -12.84
C LEU A 482 3.93 74.00 -13.77
N LEU A 483 2.89 73.20 -14.07
CA LEU A 483 2.67 72.33 -15.24
C LEU A 483 3.24 70.90 -15.21
N GLY A 484 2.32 69.93 -15.16
CA GLY A 484 1.76 69.44 -16.43
C GLY A 484 1.82 67.92 -16.68
N VAL A 485 0.63 67.31 -16.65
CA VAL A 485 0.06 66.33 -17.62
C VAL A 485 0.92 65.11 -18.01
N LEU A 486 0.44 63.89 -17.73
CA LEU A 486 -0.01 62.94 -18.78
C LEU A 486 -0.57 61.63 -18.21
N ALA A 487 -1.79 61.34 -18.66
CA ALA A 487 -2.45 60.05 -18.58
C ALA A 487 -1.89 59.04 -19.60
N LEU A 488 -1.95 57.75 -19.27
CA LEU A 488 -2.25 56.57 -20.11
C LEU A 488 -1.98 55.35 -19.20
N GLY A 489 -2.80 54.32 -19.05
CA GLY A 489 -3.65 53.67 -20.04
C GLY A 489 -3.05 52.31 -20.41
N LEU A 490 -3.78 51.25 -20.06
CA LEU A 490 -3.82 49.92 -20.71
C LEU A 490 -2.74 48.83 -20.44
N VAL A 491 -3.22 47.74 -19.82
CA VAL A 491 -3.43 46.38 -20.42
C VAL A 491 -2.30 45.33 -20.38
N LEU A 492 -2.76 44.07 -20.17
CA LEU A 492 -2.16 42.72 -20.36
C LEU A 492 -1.52 42.11 -19.09
N ARG A 493 -1.67 40.82 -18.75
CA ARG A 493 -2.24 39.64 -19.45
C ARG A 493 -2.26 38.43 -18.48
N ARG A 494 -3.30 37.61 -18.59
CA ARG A 494 -3.32 36.13 -18.69
C ARG A 494 -2.31 35.29 -17.87
N ARG A 495 -2.86 34.30 -17.15
CA ARG A 495 -2.67 32.84 -17.30
C ARG A 495 -3.95 32.17 -16.74
N ARG A 496 -4.77 31.41 -17.49
CA ARG A 496 -4.58 30.05 -18.05
C ARG A 496 -4.08 29.08 -16.96
N ARG A 497 -4.68 27.92 -16.73
CA ARG A 497 -5.67 27.17 -17.48
C ARG A 497 -6.27 26.14 -16.54
#